data_AF-A0A1C6N4F0-F1
#
_entry.id   AF-A0A1C6N4F0-F1
#
_cell.length_a   1.000
_cell.length_b   1.000
_cell.length_c   1.000
_cell.angle_alpha   90.00
_cell.angle_beta   90.00
_cell.angle_gamma   90.00
#
_symmetry.space_group_name_H-M   'P 1'
#
loop_
_entity.id
_entity.type
_entity.pdbx_description
1 polymer ?
#
loop_
_entity_poly.entity_id
_entity_poly.type
_entity_poly.pdbx_seq_one_letter_code
_entity_poly.pdbx_strand_id
1 'polypeptide(L)'
;MESFPYEDEESLYLYDSDDSRPGEVVAGSTKMPFDPGRVLVVLDHVLGSVSELRRALPEAEWRVHMDDLDVPWDETEGYAFPGMRDPALAAELGGL
;
A
#
# COMPACT_ATOMS: atom_id res chain seq x y z
N MET A 1 -14.73 11.33 6.49
CA MET A 1 -13.99 10.25 5.80
C MET A 1 -12.71 10.11 6.58
N GLU A 2 -12.61 9.08 7.40
CA GLU A 2 -11.33 8.80 8.06
C GLU A 2 -10.33 8.42 6.99
N SER A 3 -9.14 9.02 7.05
CA SER A 3 -8.09 8.79 6.06
C SER A 3 -7.39 7.43 6.27
N PHE A 4 -7.57 6.81 7.44
CA PHE A 4 -6.95 5.57 7.86
C PHE A 4 -7.89 4.84 8.84
N PRO A 5 -7.87 3.50 8.88
CA PRO A 5 -8.74 2.71 9.76
C PRO A 5 -8.41 2.80 11.26
N TYR A 6 -7.26 3.39 11.63
CA TYR A 6 -6.79 3.50 13.02
C TYR A 6 -6.15 4.87 13.30
N GLU A 7 -6.33 5.40 14.53
CA GLU A 7 -5.86 6.75 14.91
C GLU A 7 -4.35 6.83 15.20
N ASP A 8 -3.70 5.71 15.51
CA ASP A 8 -2.31 5.63 15.96
C ASP A 8 -1.29 5.33 14.85
N GLU A 9 -1.73 5.24 13.60
CA GLU A 9 -0.89 4.81 12.48
C GLU A 9 -0.18 5.94 11.74
N GLU A 10 1.03 5.64 11.27
CA GLU A 10 1.81 6.58 10.45
C GLU A 10 1.20 6.69 9.05
N SER A 11 0.74 7.88 8.70
CA SER A 11 0.26 8.20 7.35
C SER A 11 1.40 8.17 6.32
N LEU A 12 1.03 8.22 5.03
CA LEU A 12 1.98 8.34 3.93
C LEU A 12 2.91 9.55 4.13
N TYR A 13 4.21 9.27 4.26
CA TYR A 13 5.27 10.27 4.24
C TYR A 13 5.73 10.46 2.80
N LEU A 14 5.54 11.67 2.26
CA LEU A 14 6.01 12.03 0.93
C LEU A 14 7.45 12.55 1.02
N TYR A 15 8.28 12.09 0.09
CA TYR A 15 9.64 12.60 -0.06
C TYR A 15 9.61 13.96 -0.73
N ASP A 16 10.57 14.82 -0.37
CA ASP A 16 10.78 16.07 -1.08
C ASP A 16 11.09 15.77 -2.55
N SER A 17 10.51 16.56 -3.45
CA SER A 17 10.82 16.46 -4.87
C SER A 17 12.30 16.73 -5.10
N ASP A 18 13.00 15.75 -5.67
CA ASP A 18 14.39 15.89 -6.04
C ASP A 18 14.50 16.43 -7.47
N ASP A 19 15.08 17.63 -7.62
CA ASP A 19 15.36 18.25 -8.92
C ASP A 19 16.23 17.35 -9.84
N SER A 20 16.92 16.35 -9.27
CA SER A 20 17.70 15.36 -10.02
C SER A 20 16.84 14.29 -10.73
N ARG A 21 15.54 14.19 -10.41
CA ARG A 21 14.59 13.25 -11.02
C ARG A 21 13.45 13.97 -11.73
N PRO A 22 13.73 14.66 -12.83
CA PRO A 22 12.69 15.34 -13.61
C PRO A 22 11.67 14.31 -14.12
N GLY A 23 10.42 14.44 -13.68
CA GLY A 23 9.32 13.54 -14.03
C GLY A 23 8.82 12.64 -12.89
N GLU A 24 9.47 12.64 -11.72
CA GLU A 24 8.93 11.98 -10.52
C GLU A 24 7.68 12.74 -10.04
N VAL A 25 6.51 12.10 -10.15
CA VAL A 25 5.22 12.71 -9.79
C VAL A 25 4.95 12.57 -8.30
N VAL A 26 5.26 11.41 -7.73
CA VAL A 26 5.05 11.09 -6.32
C VAL A 26 6.06 10.04 -5.88
N ALA A 27 6.66 10.26 -4.71
CA ALA A 27 7.50 9.29 -4.03
C ALA A 27 7.27 9.42 -2.52
N GLY A 28 7.27 8.29 -1.81
CA GLY A 28 7.02 8.27 -0.38
C GLY A 28 7.04 6.87 0.20
N SER A 29 6.77 6.78 1.50
CA SER A 29 6.62 5.54 2.23
C SER A 29 5.65 5.69 3.39
N THR A 30 5.12 4.59 3.87
CA THR A 30 4.37 4.50 5.13
C THR A 30 4.91 3.32 5.91
N LYS A 31 4.85 3.40 7.24
CA LYS A 31 5.23 2.29 8.11
C LYS A 31 4.02 1.40 8.36
N MET A 32 4.25 0.10 8.31
CA MET A 32 3.25 -0.88 8.71
C MET A 32 3.12 -0.90 10.25
N PRO A 33 1.91 -1.17 10.79
CA PRO A 33 1.74 -1.38 12.22
C PRO A 33 2.55 -2.59 12.70
N PHE A 34 3.00 -2.54 13.96
CA PHE A 34 3.64 -3.67 14.61
C PHE A 34 2.65 -4.72 15.11
N ASP A 35 1.37 -4.34 15.29
CA ASP A 35 0.30 -5.23 15.72
C ASP A 35 -0.05 -6.23 14.60
N PRO A 36 0.27 -7.52 14.74
CA PRO A 36 0.03 -8.52 13.71
C PRO A 36 -1.44 -8.65 13.31
N GLY A 37 -2.37 -8.35 14.22
CA GLY A 37 -3.82 -8.37 13.95
C GLY A 37 -4.27 -7.26 13.00
N ARG A 38 -3.47 -6.21 12.83
CA ARG A 38 -3.78 -5.05 11.98
C ARG A 38 -3.02 -5.04 10.66
N VAL A 39 -1.84 -5.67 10.61
CA VAL A 39 -0.93 -5.62 9.45
C VAL A 39 -1.64 -5.91 8.13
N LEU A 40 -2.41 -7.00 8.02
CA LEU A 40 -3.07 -7.34 6.75
C LEU A 40 -4.15 -6.34 6.34
N VAL A 41 -4.94 -5.86 7.31
CA VAL A 41 -6.02 -4.90 7.04
C VAL A 41 -5.44 -3.58 6.54
N VAL A 42 -4.36 -3.11 7.17
CA VAL A 42 -3.67 -1.89 6.77
C VAL A 42 -2.96 -2.07 5.44
N LEU A 43 -2.35 -3.24 5.22
CA LEU A 43 -1.66 -3.54 3.97
C LEU A 43 -2.64 -3.53 2.79
N ASP A 44 -3.79 -4.18 2.94
CA ASP A 44 -4.85 -4.16 1.92
C ASP A 44 -5.35 -2.74 1.66
N HIS A 45 -5.55 -1.94 2.73
CA HIS A 45 -5.99 -0.56 2.60
C HIS A 45 -4.97 0.32 1.85
N VAL A 46 -3.70 0.26 2.21
CA VAL A 46 -2.62 1.04 1.59
C VAL A 46 -2.41 0.60 0.14
N LEU A 47 -2.30 -0.70 -0.12
CA LEU A 47 -2.11 -1.21 -1.49
C LEU A 47 -3.33 -0.93 -2.37
N GLY A 48 -4.54 -0.99 -1.82
CA GLY A 48 -5.77 -0.57 -2.50
C GLY A 48 -5.70 0.92 -2.88
N SER A 49 -5.30 1.78 -1.96
CA SER A 49 -5.18 3.23 -2.21
C SER A 49 -4.12 3.56 -3.28
N VAL A 50 -2.96 2.89 -3.23
CA VAL A 50 -1.90 3.04 -4.25
C VAL A 50 -2.37 2.50 -5.61
N SER A 51 -3.19 1.45 -5.62
CA SER A 51 -3.78 0.92 -6.85
C SER A 51 -4.71 1.91 -7.52
N GLU A 52 -5.55 2.60 -6.76
CA GLU A 52 -6.41 3.67 -7.29
C GLU A 52 -5.58 4.83 -7.85
N LEU A 53 -4.49 5.20 -7.17
CA LEU A 53 -3.59 6.24 -7.66
C LEU A 53 -2.89 5.85 -8.96
N ARG A 54 -2.41 4.60 -9.08
CA ARG A 54 -1.85 4.08 -10.32
C ARG A 54 -2.87 4.09 -11.46
N ARG A 55 -4.12 3.68 -11.20
CA ARG A 55 -5.19 3.71 -12.22
C ARG A 55 -5.50 5.12 -12.70
N ALA A 56 -5.38 6.12 -11.83
CA ALA A 56 -5.57 7.53 -12.20
C ALA A 56 -4.41 8.09 -13.05
N LEU A 57 -3.22 7.47 -12.99
CA LEU A 57 -2.01 7.86 -13.71
C LEU A 57 -1.46 6.68 -14.53
N PRO A 58 -2.19 6.19 -15.55
CA PRO A 58 -1.86 4.95 -16.25
C PRO A 58 -0.59 5.06 -17.11
N GLU A 59 -0.17 6.28 -17.46
CA GLU A 59 1.04 6.53 -18.24
C GLU A 59 2.31 6.65 -17.37
N ALA A 60 2.16 6.71 -16.04
CA ALA A 60 3.29 6.79 -15.12
C ALA A 60 3.91 5.40 -14.87
N GLU A 61 5.22 5.37 -14.66
CA GLU A 61 5.91 4.18 -14.15
C GLU A 61 5.74 4.09 -12.63
N TRP A 62 5.36 2.93 -12.13
CA TRP A 62 5.14 2.68 -10.70
C TRP A 62 6.11 1.62 -10.18
N ARG A 63 6.76 1.93 -9.06
CA ARG A 63 7.61 0.99 -8.30
C ARG A 63 7.11 0.96 -6.86
N VAL A 64 6.55 -0.18 -6.48
CA VAL A 64 5.92 -0.37 -5.17
C VAL A 64 6.58 -1.57 -4.51
N HIS A 65 7.15 -1.35 -3.33
CA HIS A 65 7.90 -2.34 -2.58
C HIS A 65 7.43 -2.34 -1.13
N MET A 66 7.47 -3.50 -0.48
CA MET A 66 7.38 -3.63 0.97
C MET A 66 8.69 -4.23 1.44
N ASP A 67 9.41 -3.50 2.29
CA ASP A 67 10.81 -3.80 2.61
C ASP A 67 11.62 -4.03 1.33
N ASP A 68 12.17 -5.23 1.14
CA ASP A 68 12.99 -5.61 -0.03
C ASP A 68 12.20 -6.35 -1.12
N LEU A 69 10.86 -6.44 -0.99
CA LEU A 69 10.00 -7.21 -1.90
C LEU A 69 9.16 -6.32 -2.80
N ASP A 70 9.24 -6.55 -4.11
CA ASP A 70 8.32 -5.96 -5.08
C ASP A 70 6.89 -6.45 -4.84
N VAL A 71 5.93 -5.52 -4.83
CA VAL A 71 4.51 -5.86 -4.77
C VAL A 71 4.01 -6.08 -6.20
N PRO A 72 3.49 -7.27 -6.54
CA PRO A 72 3.04 -7.54 -7.89
C PRO A 72 1.79 -6.72 -8.22
N TRP A 73 1.70 -6.30 -9.48
CA TRP A 73 0.54 -5.63 -10.03
C TRP A 73 -0.30 -6.60 -10.85
N ASP A 74 -1.60 -6.62 -10.59
CA ASP A 74 -2.60 -7.23 -11.45
C ASP A 74 -3.51 -6.14 -12.03
N GLU A 75 -3.83 -6.20 -13.32
CA GLU A 75 -4.65 -5.18 -13.98
C GLU A 75 -6.10 -5.12 -13.43
N THR A 76 -6.63 -6.25 -12.98
CA THR A 76 -7.98 -6.35 -12.43
C THR A 76 -7.97 -6.04 -10.93
N GLU A 77 -7.10 -6.72 -10.20
CA GLU A 77 -7.09 -6.75 -8.74
C GLU A 77 -6.26 -5.62 -8.12
N GLY A 78 -5.32 -5.04 -8.86
CA GLY A 78 -4.37 -4.04 -8.38
C GLY A 78 -3.16 -4.65 -7.67
N TYR A 79 -2.53 -3.88 -6.79
CA TYR A 79 -1.44 -4.36 -5.94
C TYR A 79 -1.96 -5.26 -4.82
N ALA A 80 -1.39 -6.46 -4.70
CA ALA A 80 -1.66 -7.38 -3.59
C ALA A 80 -0.55 -8.44 -3.50
N PHE A 81 -0.26 -8.94 -2.29
CA PHE A 81 0.57 -10.14 -2.17
C PHE A 81 -0.24 -11.42 -2.48
N PRO A 82 0.40 -12.48 -2.99
CA PRO A 82 -0.25 -13.77 -3.19
C PRO A 82 -0.88 -14.29 -1.88
N GLY A 83 -2.17 -14.62 -1.91
CA GLY A 83 -2.91 -15.10 -0.74
C GLY A 83 -3.37 -14.03 0.25
N MET A 84 -3.02 -12.75 0.05
CA MET A 84 -3.43 -11.65 0.94
C MET A 84 -4.95 -11.49 1.01
N ARG A 85 -5.64 -11.73 -0.10
CA ARG A 85 -7.11 -11.69 -0.21
C ARG A 85 -7.78 -13.04 0.01
N ASP A 86 -7.06 -14.02 0.57
CA ASP A 86 -7.65 -15.29 0.96
C ASP A 86 -8.62 -15.05 2.13
N PRO A 87 -9.93 -15.31 1.96
CA PRO A 87 -10.92 -15.08 3.01
C PRO A 87 -10.67 -15.93 4.27
N ALA A 88 -10.01 -17.08 4.16
CA ALA A 88 -9.64 -17.88 5.32
C ALA A 88 -8.52 -17.24 6.15
N LEU A 89 -7.53 -16.64 5.49
CA LEU A 89 -6.43 -15.92 6.14
C LEU A 89 -6.93 -14.66 6.86
N ALA A 90 -7.84 -13.92 6.23
CA ALA A 90 -8.47 -12.75 6.84
C ALA A 90 -9.27 -13.11 8.10
N ALA A 91 -9.96 -14.26 8.10
CA ALA A 91 -10.74 -14.73 9.24
C ALA A 91 -9.87 -15.16 10.44
N GLU A 92 -8.74 -15.82 10.20
CA GLU A 92 -7.80 -16.25 11.25
C GLU A 92 -7.13 -15.08 11.96
N LEU A 93 -6.83 -13.98 11.24
CA LEU A 93 -6.12 -12.83 11.78
C LEU A 93 -7.03 -11.75 12.39
N GLY A 94 -8.31 -11.71 11.99
CA GLY A 94 -9.34 -10.86 12.62
C GLY A 94 -9.96 -11.46 13.89
N GLY A 95 -9.51 -12.65 14.33
CA GLY A 95 -10.07 -13.41 15.44
C GLY A 95 -9.22 -13.47 16.71
N LEU A 96 -8.16 -12.66 16.84
CA LEU A 96 -7.29 -12.59 18.03
C LEU A 96 -7.71 -11.50 19.01
#